data_AF-A0A951CZN5-F1
#
_entry.id   AF-A0A951CZN5-F1
#
_cell.length_a   1.000
_cell.length_b   1.000
_cell.length_c   1.000
_cell.angle_alpha   90.00
_cell.angle_beta   90.00
_cell.angle_gamma   90.00
#
_symmetry.space_group_name_H-M   'P 1'
#
loop_
_entity.id
_entity.type
_entity.pdbx_description
1 polymer ?
#
loop_
_entity_poly.entity_id
_entity_poly.type
_entity_poly.pdbx_seq_one_letter_code
_entity_poly.pdbx_strand_id
1 'polypeptide(L)'
;MGTVIVGLIGLVGLELFGWTAALIAMAAAAVYPVLIELSGALVAENLLTAFVLAAVYAALRARRAKMPYGWIAGAGALSGLAALTHENGIVIVLPLMFGVWTLRPRLRPRALLGPAVLILAAALTIAPWTIRNALVMHQFIPISDETGITLVGTYNPQSAANQQVPYKWRVYYGIRQDRQLVPESGHLSELQLSDRLQSQALSYIADHPTAPLSVAYHNALRMFELEGSFAWHASAAAESIATRTAGIGVAGFWVVCLLILAGAFTRLARQSPGWVWCVPLLLALSVVLVNVETPRFRAPVDPFL
;
A
#
# COMPACT_ATOMS: atom_id res chain seq x y z
N MET A 1 -17.12 4.61 1.63
CA MET A 1 -16.02 3.68 1.27
C MET A 1 -15.93 2.48 2.23
N GLY A 2 -16.00 2.67 3.55
CA GLY A 2 -15.94 1.55 4.52
C GLY A 2 -16.87 0.36 4.20
N THR A 3 -18.15 0.61 3.88
CA THR A 3 -19.09 -0.46 3.49
C THR A 3 -18.66 -1.24 2.26
N VAL A 4 -18.04 -0.57 1.27
CA VAL A 4 -17.53 -1.21 0.05
C VAL A 4 -16.35 -2.11 0.40
N ILE A 5 -15.43 -1.65 1.24
CA ILE A 5 -14.28 -2.43 1.72
C ILE A 5 -14.77 -3.68 2.46
N VAL A 6 -15.72 -3.55 3.39
CA VAL A 6 -16.32 -4.69 4.10
C VAL A 6 -16.96 -5.69 3.13
N GLY A 7 -17.74 -5.23 2.16
CA GLY A 7 -18.32 -6.09 1.14
C GLY A 7 -17.28 -6.83 0.32
N LEU A 8 -16.20 -6.15 -0.08
CA LEU A 8 -15.10 -6.74 -0.84
C LEU A 8 -14.29 -7.75 -0.02
N ILE A 9 -14.08 -7.50 1.27
CA ILE A 9 -13.50 -8.49 2.20
C ILE A 9 -14.36 -9.76 2.20
N GLY A 10 -15.68 -9.61 2.30
CA GLY A 10 -16.62 -10.73 2.19
C GLY A 10 -16.51 -11.50 0.88
N LEU A 11 -16.42 -10.79 -0.25
CA LEU A 11 -16.28 -11.42 -1.58
C LEU A 11 -14.96 -12.18 -1.73
N VAL A 12 -13.85 -11.61 -1.27
CA VAL A 12 -12.54 -12.29 -1.26
C VAL A 12 -12.58 -13.51 -0.34
N GLY A 13 -13.10 -13.35 0.88
CA GLY A 13 -13.27 -14.44 1.85
C GLY A 13 -14.17 -15.57 1.34
N LEU A 14 -15.23 -15.24 0.61
CA LEU A 14 -16.14 -16.20 -0.01
C LEU A 14 -15.40 -17.04 -1.06
N GLU A 15 -14.61 -16.40 -1.90
CA GLU A 15 -13.83 -17.08 -2.94
C GLU A 15 -12.73 -17.96 -2.33
N LEU A 16 -12.11 -17.57 -1.21
CA LEU A 16 -11.01 -18.32 -0.59
C LEU A 16 -11.48 -19.44 0.36
N PHE A 17 -12.47 -19.15 1.20
CA PHE A 17 -12.79 -19.95 2.39
C PHE A 17 -14.28 -20.29 2.52
N GLY A 18 -15.13 -19.80 1.62
CA GLY A 18 -16.56 -20.08 1.60
C GLY A 18 -17.41 -19.13 2.46
N TRP A 19 -18.72 -19.40 2.49
CA TRP A 19 -19.73 -18.48 3.03
C TRP A 19 -19.56 -18.15 4.51
N THR A 20 -19.30 -19.14 5.36
CA THR A 20 -19.18 -18.92 6.81
C THR A 20 -18.01 -18.01 7.13
N ALA A 21 -16.84 -18.26 6.52
CA ALA A 21 -15.66 -17.44 6.70
C ALA A 21 -15.88 -16.01 6.16
N ALA A 22 -16.55 -15.86 5.02
CA ALA A 22 -16.90 -14.55 4.47
C ALA A 22 -17.74 -13.71 5.43
N LEU A 23 -18.78 -14.29 6.03
CA LEU A 23 -19.64 -13.59 6.99
C LEU A 23 -18.88 -13.18 8.26
N ILE A 24 -18.02 -14.07 8.78
CA ILE A 24 -17.17 -13.77 9.94
C ILE A 24 -16.21 -12.62 9.61
N ALA A 25 -15.55 -12.67 8.44
CA ALA A 25 -14.62 -11.63 8.01
C ALA A 25 -15.33 -10.28 7.81
N MET A 26 -16.53 -10.26 7.23
CA MET A 26 -17.35 -9.04 7.12
C MET A 26 -17.74 -8.48 8.49
N ALA A 27 -18.18 -9.34 9.41
CA ALA A 27 -18.56 -8.91 10.76
C ALA A 27 -17.36 -8.34 11.52
N ALA A 28 -16.21 -9.01 11.46
CA ALA A 28 -14.97 -8.53 12.05
C ALA A 28 -14.52 -7.19 11.45
N ALA A 29 -14.50 -7.08 10.12
CA ALA A 29 -14.13 -5.84 9.43
C ALA A 29 -15.08 -4.67 9.72
N ALA A 30 -16.39 -4.94 9.87
CA ALA A 30 -17.38 -3.91 10.17
C ALA A 30 -17.23 -3.30 11.58
N VAL A 31 -16.64 -4.03 12.52
CA VAL A 31 -16.40 -3.57 13.90
C VAL A 31 -14.93 -3.27 14.19
N TYR A 32 -14.04 -3.45 13.21
CA TYR A 32 -12.61 -3.26 13.39
C TYR A 32 -12.29 -1.75 13.49
N PRO A 33 -11.80 -1.26 14.65
CA PRO A 33 -11.71 0.19 14.91
C PRO A 33 -10.89 0.96 13.87
N VAL A 34 -9.81 0.36 13.36
CA VAL A 34 -8.93 0.97 12.36
C VAL A 34 -9.67 1.23 11.05
N LEU A 35 -10.47 0.28 10.56
CA LEU A 35 -11.25 0.48 9.32
C LEU A 35 -12.38 1.49 9.52
N ILE A 36 -12.98 1.53 10.72
CA ILE A 36 -14.01 2.52 11.06
C ILE A 36 -13.41 3.92 11.05
N GLU A 37 -12.28 4.11 11.72
CA GLU A 37 -11.56 5.37 11.81
C GLU A 37 -11.16 5.91 10.44
N LEU A 38 -10.50 5.07 9.64
CA LEU A 38 -10.10 5.45 8.28
C LEU A 38 -11.30 5.75 7.39
N SER A 39 -12.45 5.08 7.59
CA SER A 39 -13.65 5.36 6.80
C SER A 39 -14.21 6.76 6.98
N GLY A 40 -13.92 7.42 8.11
CA GLY A 40 -14.26 8.82 8.38
C GLY A 40 -13.20 9.82 7.90
N ALA A 41 -12.01 9.36 7.55
CA ALA A 41 -10.90 10.19 7.08
C ALA A 41 -10.89 10.31 5.55
N LEU A 42 -10.62 11.51 5.03
CA LEU A 42 -10.45 11.75 3.59
C LEU A 42 -9.02 11.43 3.19
N VAL A 43 -8.73 10.13 3.07
CA VAL A 43 -7.39 9.59 2.76
C VAL A 43 -7.45 8.68 1.54
N ALA A 44 -6.41 8.72 0.70
CA ALA A 44 -6.34 7.97 -0.57
C ALA A 44 -6.36 6.45 -0.35
N GLU A 45 -5.89 6.01 0.81
CA GLU A 45 -5.73 4.62 1.20
C GLU A 45 -7.08 3.87 1.27
N ASN A 46 -8.18 4.57 1.55
CA ASN A 46 -9.53 3.98 1.50
C ASN A 46 -9.88 3.51 0.08
N LEU A 47 -9.62 4.36 -0.91
CA LEU A 47 -9.92 4.06 -2.30
C LEU A 47 -8.92 3.04 -2.87
N LEU A 48 -7.64 3.16 -2.50
CA LEU A 48 -6.62 2.15 -2.79
C LEU A 48 -7.06 0.77 -2.28
N THR A 49 -7.46 0.68 -1.02
CA THR A 49 -7.88 -0.58 -0.39
C THR A 49 -9.05 -1.22 -1.14
N ALA A 50 -10.05 -0.43 -1.53
CA ALA A 50 -11.17 -0.92 -2.32
C ALA A 50 -10.71 -1.45 -3.70
N PHE A 51 -9.84 -0.74 -4.41
CA PHE A 51 -9.33 -1.21 -5.70
C PHE A 51 -8.46 -2.46 -5.57
N VAL A 52 -7.60 -2.55 -4.54
CA VAL A 52 -6.79 -3.73 -4.25
C VAL A 52 -7.67 -4.95 -4.03
N LEU A 53 -8.66 -4.86 -3.15
CA LEU A 53 -9.55 -5.97 -2.85
C LEU A 53 -10.41 -6.37 -4.06
N ALA A 54 -10.91 -5.39 -4.82
CA ALA A 54 -11.65 -5.66 -6.04
C ALA A 54 -10.78 -6.35 -7.11
N ALA A 55 -9.52 -5.95 -7.25
CA ALA A 55 -8.57 -6.56 -8.19
C ALA A 55 -8.26 -8.01 -7.78
N VAL A 56 -8.04 -8.27 -6.49
CA VAL A 56 -7.84 -9.61 -5.94
C VAL A 56 -9.08 -10.48 -6.16
N TYR A 57 -10.28 -9.96 -5.87
CA TYR A 57 -11.54 -10.66 -6.14
C TYR A 57 -11.69 -11.00 -7.63
N ALA A 58 -11.45 -10.04 -8.53
CA ALA A 58 -11.53 -10.26 -9.97
C ALA A 58 -10.52 -11.33 -10.43
N ALA A 59 -9.28 -11.32 -9.93
CA ALA A 59 -8.30 -12.36 -10.21
C ALA A 59 -8.72 -13.74 -9.68
N LEU A 60 -9.34 -13.82 -8.49
CA LEU A 60 -9.89 -15.08 -7.97
C LEU A 60 -11.04 -15.60 -8.86
N ARG A 61 -11.97 -14.73 -9.27
CA ARG A 61 -13.07 -15.08 -10.18
C ARG A 61 -12.56 -15.54 -11.55
N ALA A 62 -11.52 -14.90 -12.08
CA ALA A 62 -10.90 -15.30 -13.34
C ALA A 62 -10.46 -16.77 -13.34
N ARG A 63 -9.97 -17.30 -12.20
CA ARG A 63 -9.52 -18.69 -12.09
C ARG A 63 -10.66 -19.72 -12.13
N ARG A 64 -11.91 -19.28 -11.89
CA ARG A 64 -13.11 -20.14 -11.85
C ARG A 64 -14.02 -19.93 -13.06
N ALA A 65 -13.88 -18.80 -13.74
CA ALA A 65 -14.72 -18.45 -14.88
C ALA A 65 -14.41 -19.32 -16.11
N LYS A 66 -15.45 -19.71 -16.86
CA LYS A 66 -15.29 -20.34 -18.19
C LYS A 66 -14.60 -19.40 -19.18
N MET A 67 -14.90 -18.10 -19.08
CA MET A 67 -14.30 -17.02 -19.88
C MET A 67 -13.53 -16.09 -18.95
N PRO A 68 -12.22 -16.31 -18.75
CA PRO A 68 -11.45 -15.62 -17.71
C PRO A 68 -11.04 -14.20 -18.10
N TYR A 69 -10.89 -13.90 -19.40
CA TYR A 69 -10.22 -12.67 -19.86
C TYR A 69 -10.92 -11.37 -19.46
N GLY A 70 -12.26 -11.36 -19.34
CA GLY A 70 -12.97 -10.17 -18.84
C GLY A 70 -12.64 -9.86 -17.38
N TRP A 71 -12.54 -10.89 -16.54
CA TRP A 71 -12.11 -10.75 -15.14
C TRP A 71 -10.63 -10.39 -15.01
N ILE A 72 -9.77 -10.93 -15.88
CA ILE A 72 -8.35 -10.59 -15.93
C ILE A 72 -8.15 -9.12 -16.33
N ALA A 73 -8.86 -8.66 -17.36
CA ALA A 73 -8.84 -7.26 -17.78
C ALA A 73 -9.39 -6.34 -16.67
N GLY A 74 -10.47 -6.76 -15.99
CA GLY A 74 -10.99 -6.06 -14.82
C GLY A 74 -9.97 -5.95 -13.68
N ALA A 75 -9.26 -7.04 -13.36
CA ALA A 75 -8.20 -7.03 -12.36
C ALA A 75 -7.05 -6.07 -12.75
N GLY A 76 -6.65 -6.07 -14.02
CA GLY A 76 -5.65 -5.15 -14.55
C GLY A 76 -6.09 -3.69 -14.46
N ALA A 77 -7.31 -3.37 -14.92
CA ALA A 77 -7.85 -2.02 -14.85
C ALA A 77 -7.96 -1.52 -13.40
N LEU A 78 -8.45 -2.36 -12.48
CA LEU A 78 -8.52 -2.03 -11.05
C LEU A 78 -7.13 -1.82 -10.44
N SER A 79 -6.11 -2.57 -10.89
CA SER A 79 -4.72 -2.34 -10.46
C SER A 79 -4.15 -1.03 -11.00
N GLY A 80 -4.52 -0.65 -12.23
CA GLY A 80 -4.18 0.67 -12.79
C GLY A 80 -4.85 1.80 -12.00
N LEU A 81 -6.12 1.66 -11.64
CA LEU A 81 -6.83 2.63 -10.80
C LEU A 81 -6.22 2.71 -9.38
N ALA A 82 -5.81 1.57 -8.81
CA ALA A 82 -5.09 1.53 -7.54
C ALA A 82 -3.79 2.34 -7.63
N ALA A 83 -3.00 2.12 -8.68
CA ALA A 83 -1.75 2.85 -8.92
C ALA A 83 -1.96 4.36 -9.13
N LEU A 84 -3.03 4.76 -9.83
CA LEU A 84 -3.39 6.17 -10.01
C LEU A 84 -3.93 6.83 -8.73
N THR A 85 -4.49 6.04 -7.81
CA THR A 85 -4.97 6.55 -6.52
C THR A 85 -3.82 6.79 -5.55
N HIS A 86 -2.85 5.89 -5.56
CA HIS A 86 -1.66 5.96 -4.72
C HIS A 86 -0.54 5.15 -5.40
N GLU A 87 0.66 5.73 -5.50
CA GLU A 87 1.82 5.11 -6.18
C GLU A 87 2.14 3.67 -5.72
N ASN A 88 1.96 3.37 -4.43
CA ASN A 88 2.13 2.03 -3.86
C ASN A 88 1.18 0.98 -4.48
N GLY A 89 0.05 1.40 -5.05
CA GLY A 89 -0.90 0.50 -5.70
C GLY A 89 -0.32 -0.30 -6.85
N ILE A 90 0.76 0.17 -7.50
CA ILE A 90 1.38 -0.55 -8.63
C ILE A 90 1.95 -1.91 -8.24
N VAL A 91 2.36 -2.09 -6.97
CA VAL A 91 3.03 -3.32 -6.51
C VAL A 91 2.12 -4.55 -6.57
N ILE A 92 0.81 -4.37 -6.59
CA ILE A 92 -0.17 -5.48 -6.65
C ILE A 92 -0.25 -6.12 -8.04
N VAL A 93 0.25 -5.46 -9.09
CA VAL A 93 0.27 -6.02 -10.45
C VAL A 93 1.05 -7.35 -10.45
N LEU A 94 2.19 -7.40 -9.77
CA LEU A 94 3.06 -8.57 -9.72
C LEU A 94 2.38 -9.84 -9.12
N PRO A 95 1.81 -9.81 -7.90
CA PRO A 95 1.11 -10.97 -7.35
C PRO A 95 -0.12 -11.34 -8.17
N LEU A 96 -0.85 -10.37 -8.73
CA LEU A 96 -2.00 -10.65 -9.58
C LEU A 96 -1.61 -11.31 -10.91
N MET A 97 -0.46 -10.96 -11.50
CA MET A 97 0.10 -11.67 -12.65
C MET A 97 0.25 -13.17 -12.35
N PHE A 98 0.82 -13.52 -11.18
CA PHE A 98 0.91 -14.91 -10.75
C PHE A 98 -0.47 -15.54 -10.49
N GLY A 99 -1.43 -14.76 -10.00
CA GLY A 99 -2.80 -15.20 -9.79
C GLY A 99 -3.53 -15.60 -11.06
N VAL A 100 -3.31 -14.87 -12.16
CA VAL A 100 -3.93 -15.13 -13.47
C VAL A 100 -3.10 -16.05 -14.37
N TRP A 101 -1.86 -16.37 -14.00
CA TRP A 101 -0.97 -17.28 -14.74
C TRP A 101 -1.28 -18.76 -14.47
N THR A 102 -2.49 -19.19 -14.85
CA THR A 102 -3.03 -20.51 -14.48
C THR A 102 -2.66 -21.63 -15.46
N LEU A 103 -2.47 -21.32 -16.74
CA LEU A 103 -2.22 -22.32 -17.78
C LEU A 103 -0.82 -22.95 -17.68
N ARG A 104 -0.74 -24.24 -17.97
CA ARG A 104 0.50 -25.03 -18.02
C ARG A 104 0.68 -25.67 -19.40
N PRO A 105 1.92 -25.85 -19.88
CA PRO A 105 3.18 -25.36 -19.31
C PRO A 105 3.34 -23.83 -19.42
N ARG A 106 3.94 -23.22 -18.40
CA ARG A 106 3.91 -21.77 -18.13
C ARG A 106 4.54 -20.89 -19.21
N LEU A 107 5.52 -21.40 -19.96
CA LEU A 107 6.29 -20.63 -20.94
C LEU A 107 5.73 -20.73 -22.37
N ARG A 108 4.57 -21.37 -22.58
CA ARG A 108 3.91 -21.33 -23.89
C ARG A 108 3.24 -19.98 -24.10
N PRO A 109 3.17 -19.44 -25.33
CA PRO A 109 2.54 -18.15 -25.62
C PRO A 109 1.12 -18.03 -25.06
N ARG A 110 0.32 -19.10 -25.15
CA ARG A 110 -1.04 -19.15 -24.58
C ARG A 110 -1.08 -18.97 -23.07
N ALA A 111 -0.07 -19.45 -22.35
CA ALA A 111 -0.02 -19.30 -20.90
C ALA A 111 0.35 -17.88 -20.46
N LEU A 112 1.05 -17.12 -21.31
CA LEU A 112 1.39 -15.72 -21.06
C LEU A 112 0.23 -14.75 -21.36
N LEU A 113 -0.83 -15.22 -22.03
CA LEU A 113 -1.95 -14.36 -22.43
C LEU A 113 -2.68 -13.76 -21.23
N GLY A 114 -2.86 -14.51 -20.14
CA GLY A 114 -3.49 -13.99 -18.91
C GLY A 114 -2.71 -12.83 -18.30
N PRO A 115 -1.43 -13.02 -17.92
CA PRO A 115 -0.57 -11.94 -17.44
C PRO A 115 -0.45 -10.77 -18.43
N ALA A 116 -0.35 -11.04 -19.73
CA ALA A 116 -0.27 -10.00 -20.75
C ALA A 116 -1.55 -9.13 -20.81
N VAL A 117 -2.74 -9.74 -20.75
CA VAL A 117 -4.02 -9.01 -20.70
C VAL A 117 -4.11 -8.16 -19.44
N LEU A 118 -3.66 -8.68 -18.30
CA LEU A 118 -3.66 -7.93 -17.04
C LEU A 118 -2.74 -6.70 -17.12
N ILE A 119 -1.51 -6.88 -17.58
CA ILE A 119 -0.53 -5.78 -17.75
C ILE A 119 -1.06 -4.76 -18.75
N LEU A 120 -1.59 -5.21 -19.88
CA LEU A 120 -2.13 -4.32 -20.91
C LEU A 120 -3.31 -3.50 -20.38
N ALA A 121 -4.23 -4.12 -19.65
CA ALA A 121 -5.35 -3.40 -19.04
C ALA A 121 -4.88 -2.38 -18.00
N ALA A 122 -3.92 -2.73 -17.13
CA ALA A 122 -3.34 -1.79 -16.17
C ALA A 122 -2.65 -0.61 -16.88
N ALA A 123 -1.83 -0.89 -17.91
CA ALA A 123 -1.15 0.12 -18.69
C ALA A 123 -2.13 1.06 -19.41
N LEU A 124 -3.19 0.52 -20.03
CA LEU A 124 -4.23 1.32 -20.69
C LEU A 124 -5.02 2.18 -19.70
N THR A 125 -5.18 1.75 -18.46
CA THR A 125 -5.81 2.57 -17.42
C THR A 125 -4.90 3.70 -16.95
N ILE A 126 -3.59 3.48 -16.85
CA ILE A 126 -2.61 4.49 -16.41
C ILE A 126 -2.30 5.49 -17.55
N ALA A 127 -2.29 5.02 -18.81
CA ALA A 127 -1.84 5.78 -19.96
C ALA A 127 -2.48 7.17 -20.14
N PRO A 128 -3.79 7.40 -19.96
CA PRO A 128 -4.38 8.73 -20.12
C PRO A 128 -3.76 9.76 -19.17
N TRP A 129 -3.48 9.36 -17.93
CA TRP A 129 -2.82 10.23 -16.95
C TRP A 129 -1.37 10.49 -17.34
N THR A 130 -0.62 9.45 -17.72
CA THR A 130 0.76 9.59 -18.19
C THR A 130 0.86 10.50 -19.42
N ILE A 131 -0.07 10.37 -20.39
CA ILE A 131 -0.13 11.22 -21.58
C ILE A 131 -0.43 12.67 -21.18
N ARG A 132 -1.38 12.89 -20.27
CA ARG A 132 -1.66 14.23 -19.72
C ARG A 132 -0.41 14.83 -19.08
N ASN A 133 0.33 14.06 -18.28
CA ASN A 133 1.54 14.54 -17.64
C ASN A 133 2.62 14.88 -18.67
N ALA A 134 2.82 14.04 -19.68
CA ALA A 134 3.76 14.31 -20.76
C ALA A 134 3.42 15.59 -21.56
N LEU A 135 2.13 15.86 -21.79
CA LEU A 135 1.70 17.03 -22.55
C LEU A 135 1.69 18.33 -21.72
N VAL A 136 1.29 18.26 -20.45
CA VAL A 136 1.12 19.44 -19.60
C VAL A 136 2.40 19.78 -18.83
N MET A 137 3.09 18.77 -18.30
CA MET A 137 4.32 18.94 -17.52
C MET A 137 5.57 18.82 -18.39
N HIS A 138 5.42 18.47 -19.68
CA HIS A 138 6.51 18.26 -20.64
C HIS A 138 7.54 17.20 -20.19
N GLN A 139 7.06 16.22 -19.42
CA GLN A 139 7.87 15.27 -18.65
C GLN A 139 7.17 13.90 -18.61
N PHE A 140 7.94 12.81 -18.73
CA PHE A 140 7.37 11.46 -18.65
C PHE A 140 7.21 11.03 -17.19
N ILE A 141 6.03 11.32 -16.62
CA ILE A 141 5.66 10.96 -15.24
C ILE A 141 4.50 9.95 -15.30
N PRO A 142 4.77 8.64 -15.16
CA PRO A 142 3.75 7.61 -15.31
C PRO A 142 2.58 7.73 -14.33
N ILE A 143 2.89 8.01 -13.06
CA ILE A 143 1.93 7.99 -11.95
C ILE A 143 2.05 9.27 -11.13
N SER A 144 3.20 9.47 -10.46
CA SER A 144 3.44 10.54 -9.49
C SER A 144 4.90 11.00 -9.53
N ASP A 145 5.15 12.24 -9.14
CA ASP A 145 6.45 12.85 -8.88
C ASP A 145 6.74 13.01 -7.37
N GLU A 146 5.94 12.39 -6.49
CA GLU A 146 6.10 12.47 -5.03
C GLU A 146 7.36 11.76 -4.50
N THR A 147 8.02 10.93 -5.31
CA THR A 147 9.15 10.08 -4.89
C THR A 147 10.25 10.87 -4.17
N GLY A 148 10.62 12.06 -4.64
CA GLY A 148 11.65 12.88 -4.00
C GLY A 148 11.25 13.36 -2.60
N ILE A 149 10.01 13.83 -2.45
CA ILE A 149 9.46 14.29 -1.16
C ILE A 149 9.35 13.11 -0.18
N THR A 150 8.89 11.96 -0.66
CA THR A 150 8.72 10.76 0.17
C THR A 150 10.07 10.25 0.67
N LEU A 151 11.09 10.16 -0.20
CA LEU A 151 12.42 9.69 0.18
C LEU A 151 13.13 10.63 1.15
N VAL A 152 13.21 11.94 0.84
CA VAL A 152 13.96 12.89 1.68
C VAL A 152 13.38 12.99 3.08
N GLY A 153 12.05 12.83 3.22
CA GLY A 153 11.39 12.92 4.52
C GLY A 153 11.81 11.85 5.52
N THR A 154 12.29 10.70 5.02
CA THR A 154 12.84 9.62 5.85
C THR A 154 14.36 9.61 5.86
N TYR A 155 14.97 9.73 4.68
CA TYR A 155 16.42 9.63 4.49
C TYR A 155 17.10 10.99 4.67
N ASN A 156 17.13 11.46 5.91
CA ASN A 156 17.83 12.68 6.29
C ASN A 156 18.38 12.62 7.73
N PRO A 157 19.38 13.44 8.08
CA PRO A 157 19.99 13.43 9.41
C PRO A 157 19.02 13.72 10.55
N GLN A 158 17.99 14.55 10.31
CA GLN A 158 17.04 14.96 11.36
C GLN A 158 16.04 13.85 11.70
N SER A 159 15.55 13.12 10.69
CA SER A 159 14.70 11.95 10.88
C SER A 159 15.49 10.82 11.53
N ALA A 160 16.74 10.59 11.09
CA ALA A 160 17.62 9.59 11.70
C ALA A 160 17.96 9.89 13.17
N ALA A 161 18.17 11.16 13.53
CA ALA A 161 18.52 11.58 14.90
C ALA A 161 17.33 11.63 15.88
N ASN A 162 16.12 11.28 15.44
CA ASN A 162 14.95 11.27 16.33
C ASN A 162 15.07 10.13 17.35
N GLN A 163 15.24 10.48 18.63
CA GLN A 163 15.45 9.51 19.70
C GLN A 163 14.20 8.69 20.05
N GLN A 164 13.01 9.23 19.83
CA GLN A 164 11.76 8.57 20.24
C GLN A 164 11.19 7.71 19.11
N VAL A 165 11.30 8.18 17.86
CA VAL A 165 10.85 7.49 16.64
C VAL A 165 11.88 7.69 15.53
N PRO A 166 12.97 6.90 15.54
CA PRO A 166 14.01 6.99 14.53
C PRO A 166 13.43 6.82 13.12
N TYR A 167 13.96 7.61 12.18
CA TYR A 167 13.54 7.61 10.79
C TYR A 167 12.05 7.87 10.56
N LYS A 168 11.34 8.47 11.52
CA LYS A 168 9.97 8.93 11.28
C LYS A 168 9.98 9.93 10.12
N TRP A 169 9.08 9.72 9.16
CA TRP A 169 8.94 10.61 8.02
C TRP A 169 8.56 12.02 8.46
N ARG A 170 9.14 13.01 7.78
CA ARG A 170 8.88 14.43 8.01
C ARG A 170 8.78 15.10 6.66
N VAL A 171 7.79 15.95 6.49
CA VAL A 171 7.69 16.78 5.29
C VAL A 171 8.93 17.68 5.16
N TYR A 172 9.40 17.89 3.92
CA TYR A 172 10.70 18.54 3.67
C TYR A 172 10.82 19.94 4.30
N TYR A 173 9.75 20.74 4.31
CA TYR A 173 9.76 22.07 4.94
C TYR A 173 9.88 22.03 6.47
N GLY A 174 9.63 20.89 7.09
CA GLY A 174 9.88 20.63 8.51
C GLY A 174 11.33 20.21 8.82
N ILE A 175 12.13 19.92 7.80
CA ILE A 175 13.56 19.59 7.91
C ILE A 175 14.35 20.90 7.92
N ARG A 176 15.21 21.11 8.92
CA ARG A 176 15.93 22.38 9.10
C ARG A 176 16.79 22.76 7.90
N GLN A 177 17.41 21.77 7.25
CA GLN A 177 18.28 21.96 6.08
C GLN A 177 17.48 22.33 4.83
N ASP A 178 16.28 21.78 4.68
CA ASP A 178 15.44 21.97 3.48
C ASP A 178 14.39 23.07 3.65
N ARG A 179 14.28 23.68 4.84
CA ARG A 179 13.37 24.80 5.09
C ARG A 179 13.66 26.02 4.20
N GLN A 180 14.90 26.18 3.74
CA GLN A 180 15.30 27.22 2.79
C GLN A 180 14.81 26.94 1.36
N LEU A 181 14.34 25.73 1.06
CA LEU A 181 13.73 25.40 -0.22
C LEU A 181 12.28 25.91 -0.31
N VAL A 182 11.64 26.28 0.80
CA VAL A 182 10.24 26.76 0.79
C VAL A 182 10.07 28.13 0.12
N PRO A 183 10.94 29.13 0.36
CA PRO A 183 10.93 30.35 -0.43
C PRO A 183 11.35 30.12 -1.89
N GLU A 184 12.26 29.16 -2.14
CA GLU A 184 12.76 28.82 -3.49
C GLU A 184 11.77 27.98 -4.31
N SER A 185 10.82 27.29 -3.66
CA SER A 185 9.86 26.41 -4.35
C SER A 185 8.91 27.17 -5.27
N GLY A 186 8.72 28.48 -5.07
CA GLY A 186 7.98 29.33 -6.01
C GLY A 186 8.71 29.60 -7.32
N HIS A 187 10.03 29.34 -7.37
CA HIS A 187 10.88 29.50 -8.55
C HIS A 187 11.27 28.18 -9.23
N LEU A 188 11.05 27.05 -8.55
CA LEU A 188 11.30 25.71 -9.08
C LEU A 188 10.00 25.13 -9.64
N SER A 189 10.12 24.35 -10.72
CA SER A 189 9.02 23.45 -11.06
C SER A 189 8.90 22.34 -10.00
N GLU A 190 7.70 21.78 -9.86
CA GLU A 190 7.42 20.66 -8.94
C GLU A 190 8.42 19.50 -9.13
N LEU A 191 8.73 19.20 -10.39
CA LEU A 191 9.71 18.18 -10.72
C LEU A 191 11.15 18.58 -10.36
N GLN A 192 11.57 19.82 -10.62
CA GLN A 192 12.91 20.26 -10.22
C GLN A 192 13.10 20.17 -8.71
N LEU A 193 12.04 20.46 -7.95
CA LEU A 193 12.03 20.25 -6.51
C LEU A 193 12.13 18.75 -6.19
N SER A 194 11.32 17.90 -6.81
CA SER A 194 11.36 16.45 -6.57
C SER A 194 12.72 15.82 -6.90
N ASP A 195 13.31 16.14 -8.06
CA ASP A 195 14.63 15.65 -8.48
C ASP A 195 15.73 16.08 -7.50
N ARG A 196 15.67 17.32 -6.99
CA ARG A 196 16.61 17.84 -6.01
C ARG A 196 16.48 17.10 -4.68
N LEU A 197 15.25 16.93 -4.18
CA LEU A 197 14.98 16.20 -2.93
C LEU A 197 15.38 14.72 -3.05
N GLN A 198 15.09 14.08 -4.19
CA GLN A 198 15.50 12.71 -4.48
C GLN A 198 17.02 12.57 -4.49
N SER A 199 17.72 13.49 -5.15
CA SER A 199 19.19 13.49 -5.18
C SER A 199 19.81 13.64 -3.78
N GLN A 200 19.21 14.48 -2.93
CA GLN A 200 19.61 14.63 -1.52
C GLN A 200 19.42 13.34 -0.73
N ALA A 201 18.25 12.70 -0.86
CA ALA A 201 17.96 11.44 -0.19
C ALA A 201 18.90 10.31 -0.64
N LEU A 202 19.17 10.20 -1.94
CA LEU A 202 20.10 9.22 -2.49
C LEU A 202 21.55 9.48 -2.04
N SER A 203 21.97 10.75 -1.95
CA SER A 203 23.28 11.11 -1.39
C SER A 203 23.39 10.70 0.09
N TYR A 204 22.34 10.95 0.88
CA TYR A 204 22.31 10.49 2.27
C TYR A 204 22.44 8.97 2.40
N ILE A 205 21.74 8.20 1.54
CA ILE A 205 21.84 6.73 1.50
C ILE A 205 23.26 6.28 1.08
N ALA A 206 23.88 6.97 0.11
CA ALA A 206 25.25 6.67 -0.31
C ALA A 206 26.26 6.88 0.83
N ASP A 207 26.09 7.96 1.61
CA ASP A 207 26.92 8.26 2.79
C ASP A 207 26.62 7.32 3.98
N HIS A 208 25.41 6.75 4.03
CA HIS A 208 24.93 5.87 5.11
C HIS A 208 24.31 4.58 4.53
N PRO A 209 25.12 3.64 4.01
CA PRO A 209 24.61 2.47 3.26
C PRO A 209 23.76 1.51 4.11
N THR A 210 23.86 1.57 5.44
CA THR A 210 23.02 0.79 6.36
C THR A 210 21.69 1.46 6.68
N ALA A 211 21.48 2.73 6.31
CA ALA A 211 20.26 3.47 6.60
C ALA A 211 18.98 2.77 6.10
N PRO A 212 18.91 2.21 4.87
CA PRO A 212 17.72 1.48 4.42
C PRO A 212 17.37 0.27 5.31
N LEU A 213 18.36 -0.42 5.87
CA LEU A 213 18.13 -1.53 6.80
C LEU A 213 17.58 -1.03 8.14
N SER A 214 18.15 0.06 8.67
CA SER A 214 17.66 0.71 9.89
C SER A 214 16.23 1.23 9.72
N VAL A 215 15.95 1.88 8.58
CA VAL A 215 14.61 2.36 8.21
C VAL A 215 13.64 1.17 8.16
N ALA A 216 14.00 0.09 7.47
CA ALA A 216 13.16 -1.10 7.38
C ALA A 216 12.86 -1.69 8.77
N TYR A 217 13.86 -1.75 9.65
CA TYR A 217 13.70 -2.24 11.01
C TYR A 217 12.73 -1.37 11.83
N HIS A 218 12.96 -0.06 11.87
CA HIS A 218 12.12 0.88 12.64
C HIS A 218 10.70 0.97 12.09
N ASN A 219 10.56 1.04 10.77
CA ASN A 219 9.25 1.06 10.12
C ASN A 219 8.50 -0.27 10.29
N ALA A 220 9.19 -1.42 10.30
CA ALA A 220 8.56 -2.69 10.63
C ALA A 220 8.04 -2.70 12.07
N LEU A 221 8.85 -2.24 13.04
CA LEU A 221 8.40 -2.09 14.43
C LEU A 221 7.17 -1.17 14.49
N ARG A 222 7.17 -0.05 13.76
CA ARG A 222 6.04 0.88 13.71
C ARG A 222 4.79 0.27 13.09
N MET A 223 4.94 -0.51 12.01
CA MET A 223 3.85 -1.21 11.34
C MET A 223 3.12 -2.19 12.28
N PHE A 224 3.88 -2.80 13.20
CA PHE A 224 3.36 -3.66 14.26
C PHE A 224 3.08 -2.94 15.59
N GLU A 225 3.13 -1.60 15.65
CA GLU A 225 2.89 -0.82 16.89
C GLU A 225 3.86 -1.17 18.05
N LEU A 226 5.08 -1.60 17.72
CA LEU A 226 6.12 -2.04 18.67
C LEU A 226 7.09 -0.93 19.10
N GLU A 227 7.03 0.27 18.49
CA GLU A 227 7.84 1.44 18.89
C GLU A 227 7.32 2.17 20.15
N GLY A 228 6.35 1.57 20.85
CA GLY A 228 5.79 2.10 22.08
C GLY A 228 4.75 3.21 21.86
N SER A 229 4.31 3.83 22.97
CA SER A 229 3.20 4.78 22.92
C SER A 229 3.49 6.02 22.10
N PHE A 230 4.75 6.46 22.05
CA PHE A 230 5.13 7.67 21.34
C PHE A 230 4.79 7.59 19.84
N ALA A 231 4.97 6.44 19.21
CA ALA A 231 4.74 6.27 17.78
C ALA A 231 3.28 6.51 17.40
N TRP A 232 2.33 5.81 18.04
CA TRP A 232 0.92 5.97 17.70
C TRP A 232 0.33 7.29 18.21
N HIS A 233 0.86 7.90 19.28
CA HIS A 233 0.50 9.29 19.62
C HIS A 233 0.94 10.26 18.52
N ALA A 234 2.15 10.07 17.99
CA ALA A 234 2.70 10.93 16.96
C ALA A 234 2.01 10.71 15.60
N SER A 235 1.51 9.51 15.30
CA SER A 235 0.67 9.26 14.13
C SER A 235 -0.75 9.80 14.31
N ALA A 236 -1.35 9.61 15.50
CA ALA A 236 -2.66 10.16 15.82
C ALA A 236 -2.67 11.70 15.71
N ALA A 237 -1.60 12.36 16.15
CA ALA A 237 -1.44 13.80 15.99
C ALA A 237 -1.32 14.23 14.50
N ALA A 238 -0.65 13.44 13.66
CA ALA A 238 -0.54 13.72 12.23
C ALA A 238 -1.89 13.59 11.51
N GLU A 239 -2.70 12.63 11.91
CA GLU A 239 -4.01 12.31 11.33
C GLU A 239 -5.18 13.01 12.04
N SER A 240 -4.92 13.90 13.01
CA SER A 240 -5.94 14.60 13.82
C SER A 240 -6.91 13.65 14.55
N ILE A 241 -6.41 12.48 14.94
CA ILE A 241 -7.13 11.43 15.67
C ILE A 241 -7.00 11.64 17.18
N ALA A 242 -8.08 11.40 17.93
CA ALA A 242 -8.02 11.38 19.38
C ALA A 242 -7.14 10.22 19.89
N THR A 243 -6.24 10.49 20.82
CA THR A 243 -5.29 9.49 21.34
C THR A 243 -5.98 8.25 21.91
N ARG A 244 -7.11 8.40 22.60
CA ARG A 244 -7.89 7.24 23.09
C ARG A 244 -8.36 6.33 21.96
N THR A 245 -8.80 6.90 20.84
CA THR A 245 -9.24 6.16 19.65
C THR A 245 -8.07 5.39 19.03
N ALA A 246 -6.92 6.04 18.88
CA ALA A 246 -5.71 5.38 18.40
C ALA A 246 -5.30 4.19 19.31
N GLY A 247 -5.41 4.35 20.64
CA GLY A 247 -5.14 3.25 21.58
C GLY A 247 -6.10 2.06 21.42
N ILE A 248 -7.39 2.32 21.15
CA ILE A 248 -8.38 1.27 20.84
C ILE A 248 -8.03 0.59 19.51
N GLY A 249 -7.60 1.36 18.50
CA GLY A 249 -7.12 0.85 17.22
C GLY A 249 -5.92 -0.09 17.37
N VAL A 250 -4.91 0.30 18.15
CA VAL A 250 -3.74 -0.53 18.46
C VAL A 250 -4.14 -1.82 19.17
N ALA A 251 -5.00 -1.74 20.19
CA ALA A 251 -5.48 -2.93 20.90
C ALA A 251 -6.27 -3.86 19.96
N GLY A 252 -7.15 -3.31 19.14
CA GLY A 252 -7.90 -4.05 18.13
C GLY A 252 -6.98 -4.74 17.12
N PHE A 253 -5.95 -4.05 16.64
CA PHE A 253 -4.94 -4.61 15.75
C PHE A 253 -4.25 -5.83 16.37
N TRP A 254 -3.79 -5.73 17.62
CA TRP A 254 -3.15 -6.86 18.32
C TRP A 254 -4.10 -8.04 18.54
N VAL A 255 -5.38 -7.79 18.80
CA VAL A 255 -6.39 -8.86 18.86
C VAL A 255 -6.49 -9.58 17.51
N VAL A 256 -6.55 -8.83 16.39
CA VAL A 256 -6.55 -9.41 15.04
C VAL A 256 -5.26 -10.20 14.80
N CYS A 257 -4.08 -9.68 15.16
CA CYS A 257 -2.81 -10.41 15.03
C CYS A 257 -2.81 -11.74 15.80
N LEU A 258 -3.38 -11.80 17.01
CA LEU A 258 -3.50 -13.05 17.76
C LEU A 258 -4.42 -14.06 17.06
N LEU A 259 -5.53 -13.58 16.48
CA LEU A 259 -6.44 -14.42 15.69
C LEU A 259 -5.76 -14.95 14.41
N ILE A 260 -4.95 -14.12 13.74
CA ILE A 260 -4.14 -14.56 12.59
C ILE A 260 -3.16 -15.64 13.00
N LEU A 261 -2.42 -15.45 14.11
CA LEU A 261 -1.46 -16.44 14.57
C LEU A 261 -2.15 -17.78 14.84
N ALA A 262 -3.34 -17.77 15.44
CA ALA A 262 -4.14 -18.98 15.60
C ALA A 262 -4.62 -19.56 14.25
N GLY A 263 -5.03 -18.70 13.31
CA GLY A 263 -5.52 -19.05 11.99
C GLY A 263 -4.44 -19.58 11.03
N ALA A 264 -3.20 -19.10 11.14
CA ALA A 264 -2.08 -19.42 10.25
C ALA A 264 -1.70 -20.91 10.27
N PHE A 265 -1.96 -21.59 11.40
CA PHE A 265 -1.72 -23.02 11.53
C PHE A 265 -2.87 -23.89 11.04
N THR A 266 -3.99 -23.29 10.63
CA THR A 266 -5.15 -24.05 10.12
C THR A 266 -4.92 -24.56 8.70
N ARG A 267 -5.64 -25.64 8.35
CA ARG A 267 -5.61 -26.22 7.00
C ARG A 267 -6.13 -25.24 5.95
N LEU A 268 -7.06 -24.36 6.32
CA LEU A 268 -7.63 -23.33 5.44
C LEU A 268 -6.55 -22.35 4.97
N ALA A 269 -5.74 -21.81 5.88
CA ALA A 269 -4.67 -20.88 5.52
C ALA A 269 -3.64 -21.50 4.54
N ARG A 270 -3.32 -22.78 4.72
CA ARG A 270 -2.37 -23.53 3.86
C ARG A 270 -2.92 -23.86 2.46
N GLN A 271 -4.24 -23.85 2.29
CA GLN A 271 -4.89 -24.13 0.99
C GLN A 271 -5.07 -22.87 0.14
N SER A 272 -4.93 -21.69 0.73
CA SER A 272 -5.00 -20.42 0.01
C SER A 272 -3.89 -20.32 -1.05
N PRO A 273 -4.19 -19.75 -2.23
CA PRO A 273 -3.16 -19.53 -3.24
C PRO A 273 -2.08 -18.58 -2.72
N GLY A 274 -0.80 -18.99 -2.77
CA GLY A 274 0.30 -18.20 -2.22
C GLY A 274 0.41 -16.77 -2.78
N TRP A 275 -0.04 -16.53 -4.02
CA TRP A 275 -0.04 -15.20 -4.62
C TRP A 275 -0.93 -14.19 -3.88
N VAL A 276 -1.99 -14.65 -3.19
CA VAL A 276 -2.87 -13.79 -2.40
C VAL A 276 -2.11 -13.19 -1.23
N TRP A 277 -1.28 -14.00 -0.55
CA TRP A 277 -0.45 -13.55 0.56
C TRP A 277 0.71 -12.65 0.12
N CYS A 278 1.13 -12.74 -1.14
CA CYS A 278 2.10 -11.80 -1.71
C CYS A 278 1.54 -10.37 -1.82
N VAL A 279 0.21 -10.18 -1.87
CA VAL A 279 -0.41 -8.84 -1.96
C VAL A 279 -0.14 -8.00 -0.71
N PRO A 280 -0.59 -8.38 0.51
CA PRO A 280 -0.30 -7.62 1.72
C PRO A 280 1.20 -7.55 2.01
N LEU A 281 1.97 -8.59 1.66
CA LEU A 281 3.43 -8.59 1.84
C LEU A 281 4.13 -7.52 1.00
N LEU A 282 3.78 -7.39 -0.29
CA LEU A 282 4.40 -6.41 -1.17
C LEU A 282 3.95 -4.98 -0.84
N LEU A 283 2.68 -4.80 -0.45
CA LEU A 283 2.18 -3.52 0.05
C LEU A 283 2.89 -3.11 1.35
N ALA A 284 3.10 -4.06 2.27
CA ALA A 284 3.88 -3.83 3.49
C ALA A 284 5.34 -3.45 3.16
N LEU A 285 5.98 -4.19 2.25
CA LEU A 285 7.37 -3.96 1.88
C LEU A 285 7.57 -2.61 1.19
N SER A 286 6.61 -2.16 0.38
CA SER A 286 6.71 -0.87 -0.31
C SER A 286 6.71 0.31 0.66
N VAL A 287 5.98 0.21 1.78
CA VAL A 287 5.92 1.28 2.79
C VAL A 287 7.06 1.18 3.81
N VAL A 288 7.45 -0.03 4.21
CA VAL A 288 8.49 -0.25 5.24
C VAL A 288 9.85 0.34 4.86
N LEU A 289 10.20 0.37 3.58
CA LEU A 289 11.48 0.94 3.13
C LEU A 289 11.50 2.47 3.05
N VAL A 290 10.36 3.14 3.19
CA VAL A 290 10.27 4.58 3.00
C VAL A 290 9.49 5.23 4.13
N ASN A 291 8.18 5.08 4.16
CA ASN A 291 7.34 5.74 5.15
C ASN A 291 6.26 4.79 5.68
N VAL A 292 6.22 4.65 6.99
CA VAL A 292 5.12 4.00 7.70
C VAL A 292 4.55 4.99 8.70
N GLU A 293 3.29 5.36 8.47
CA GLU A 293 2.42 6.05 9.42
C GLU A 293 1.19 5.17 9.67
N THR A 294 1.06 4.67 10.89
CA THR A 294 -0.07 3.83 11.30
C THR A 294 -1.20 4.67 11.88
N PRO A 295 -2.48 4.34 11.62
CA PRO A 295 -2.94 3.16 10.88
C PRO A 295 -2.98 3.31 9.35
N ARG A 296 -2.75 4.53 8.83
CA ARG A 296 -2.98 4.90 7.43
C ARG A 296 -2.32 3.97 6.41
N PHE A 297 -1.01 3.76 6.47
CA PHE A 297 -0.31 2.90 5.51
C PHE A 297 -0.52 1.39 5.73
N ARG A 298 -1.15 1.01 6.86
CA ARG A 298 -1.56 -0.37 7.12
C ARG A 298 -2.95 -0.67 6.52
N ALA A 299 -3.73 0.35 6.17
CA ALA A 299 -5.08 0.22 5.63
C ALA A 299 -5.24 -0.77 4.46
N PRO A 300 -4.37 -0.80 3.43
CA PRO A 300 -4.52 -1.76 2.33
C PRO A 300 -3.99 -3.17 2.68
N VAL A 301 -3.33 -3.34 3.84
CA VAL A 301 -2.79 -4.61 4.35
C VAL A 301 -3.77 -5.26 5.31
N ASP A 302 -4.37 -4.49 6.22
CA ASP A 302 -5.28 -4.94 7.28
C ASP A 302 -6.44 -5.84 6.80
N PRO A 303 -7.08 -5.61 5.64
CA PRO A 303 -8.12 -6.50 5.12
C PRO A 303 -7.71 -7.95 4.84
N PHE A 304 -6.41 -8.23 4.76
CA PHE A 304 -5.87 -9.57 4.54
C PHE A 304 -5.48 -10.27 5.84
N LEU A 305 -5.56 -9.58 6.98
CA LEU A 305 -5.35 -10.11 8.33
C LEU A 305 -6.63 -10.85 8.78
#